data_AF-A0A9X7JQ83-F1
#
_entry.id   AF-A0A9X7JQ83-F1
#
_cell.length_a   1.000
_cell.length_b   1.000
_cell.length_c   1.000
_cell.angle_alpha   90.00
_cell.angle_beta   90.00
_cell.angle_gamma   90.00
#
_symmetry.space_group_name_H-M   'P 1'
#
loop_
_entity.id
_entity.type
_entity.pdbx_description
1 polymer ?
#
loop_
_entity_poly.entity_id
_entity_poly.type
_entity_poly.pdbx_seq_one_letter_code
_entity_poly.pdbx_strand_id
1 'polypeptide(L)'
;MERYQQRTVVNRRFLRNDDTGGLGKGDTAACFARVGDLVRLQADNAGIQYAMPDASPTFSSDNLLVPRNACHQRNAERLIDHYHQPKVAARLAAAISYAGP
;
A
#
# COMPACT_ATOMS: atom_id res chain seq x y z
N MET A 1 6.28 27.74 40.14
CA MET A 1 6.78 28.54 39.00
C MET A 1 8.15 27.98 38.68
N GLU A 2 8.42 27.15 37.67
CA GLU A 2 7.70 26.55 36.55
C GLU A 2 8.49 25.28 36.19
N ARG A 3 7.81 24.14 36.14
CA ARG A 3 8.39 22.92 35.58
C ARG A 3 8.49 23.10 34.07
N TYR A 4 9.70 23.30 33.57
CA TYR A 4 9.98 23.32 32.14
C TYR A 4 9.71 21.92 31.58
N GLN A 5 8.53 21.78 30.99
CA GLN A 5 8.04 20.59 30.31
C GLN A 5 9.13 20.04 29.39
N GLN A 6 9.43 18.75 29.55
CA GLN A 6 10.20 17.96 28.61
C GLN A 6 9.59 18.18 27.22
N ARG A 7 10.26 18.95 26.36
CA ARG A 7 9.92 19.00 24.95
C ARG A 7 10.15 17.60 24.41
N THR A 8 9.07 16.83 24.28
CA THR A 8 9.04 15.58 23.53
C THR A 8 9.71 15.86 22.20
N VAL A 9 10.89 15.28 21.99
CA VAL A 9 11.51 15.24 20.66
C VAL A 9 10.62 14.34 19.82
N VAL A 10 9.59 14.92 19.20
CA VAL A 10 8.77 14.22 18.22
C VAL A 10 9.69 14.02 17.02
N ASN A 11 10.22 12.81 16.89
CA ASN A 11 11.12 12.38 15.83
C ASN A 11 10.35 12.35 14.49
N ARG A 12 10.00 13.52 13.94
CA ARG A 12 9.27 13.61 12.67
C ARG A 12 10.24 13.25 11.53
N ARG A 13 10.15 12.01 11.06
CA ARG A 13 10.80 11.63 9.79
C ARG A 13 9.98 12.24 8.66
N PHE A 14 10.65 12.92 7.73
CA PHE A 14 9.97 13.73 6.74
C PHE A 14 9.56 12.94 5.49
N LEU A 15 10.34 11.92 5.09
CA LEU A 15 10.09 11.12 3.89
C LEU A 15 10.67 9.71 4.05
N ARG A 16 9.83 8.69 3.87
CA ARG A 16 10.26 7.29 3.70
C ARG A 16 9.36 6.62 2.67
N ASN A 17 9.93 5.84 1.75
CA ASN A 17 9.12 5.11 0.79
C ASN A 17 8.30 4.02 1.49
N ASP A 18 7.01 3.95 1.18
CA ASP A 18 6.03 2.99 1.67
C ASP A 18 5.93 2.89 3.21
N ASP A 19 6.23 3.97 3.96
CA ASP A 19 6.06 3.98 5.43
C ASP A 19 4.62 4.32 5.85
N THR A 20 3.67 3.53 5.38
CA THR A 20 2.25 3.68 5.75
C THR A 20 2.04 3.46 7.25
N GLY A 21 2.82 2.57 7.89
CA GLY A 21 2.78 2.37 9.33
C GLY A 21 3.17 3.61 10.15
N GLY A 22 4.24 4.30 9.75
CA GLY A 22 4.66 5.57 10.35
C GLY A 22 3.67 6.71 10.06
N LEU A 23 3.09 6.75 8.85
CA LEU A 23 2.06 7.72 8.48
C LEU A 23 0.79 7.55 9.32
N GLY A 24 0.30 6.31 9.47
CA GLY A 24 -0.91 6.01 10.24
C GLY A 24 -0.82 6.39 11.72
N LYS A 25 0.39 6.28 12.31
CA LYS A 25 0.66 6.64 13.71
C LYS A 25 0.97 8.12 13.93
N GLY A 26 1.24 8.87 12.86
CA GLY A 26 1.71 10.26 12.94
C GLY A 26 3.20 10.41 13.24
N ASP A 27 3.99 9.33 13.14
CA ASP A 27 5.46 9.37 13.29
C ASP A 27 6.14 9.97 12.05
N THR A 28 5.50 9.83 10.89
CA THR A 28 5.95 10.37 9.61
C THR A 28 4.92 11.37 9.08
N ALA A 29 5.39 12.54 8.64
CA ALA A 29 4.51 13.60 8.15
C ALA A 29 4.08 13.41 6.68
N ALA A 30 4.94 12.79 5.87
CA ALA A 30 4.68 12.51 4.45
C ALA A 30 5.47 11.28 3.97
N CYS A 31 4.90 10.53 3.03
CA CYS A 31 5.60 9.43 2.36
C CYS A 31 5.12 9.29 0.90
N PHE A 32 5.97 8.68 0.07
CA PHE A 32 5.49 8.06 -1.16
C PHE A 32 4.91 6.71 -0.80
N ALA A 33 3.68 6.43 -1.23
CA ALA A 33 3.01 5.17 -0.97
C ALA A 33 2.15 4.78 -2.17
N ARG A 34 1.90 3.47 -2.29
CA ARG A 34 0.98 2.94 -3.29
C ARG A 34 -0.47 3.37 -2.99
N VAL A 35 -1.21 3.69 -4.04
CA VAL A 35 -2.57 4.28 -3.93
C VAL A 35 -3.53 3.37 -3.15
N GLY A 36 -3.51 2.05 -3.38
CA GLY A 36 -4.40 1.13 -2.67
C GLY A 36 -4.14 1.09 -1.16
N ASP A 37 -2.88 1.23 -0.74
CA ASP A 37 -2.51 1.30 0.68
C ASP A 37 -3.00 2.63 1.31
N LEU A 38 -2.92 3.74 0.56
CA LEU A 38 -3.41 5.05 1.00
C LEU A 38 -4.93 5.10 1.13
N VAL A 39 -5.68 4.52 0.18
CA VAL A 39 -7.15 4.44 0.26
C VAL A 39 -7.59 3.71 1.53
N ARG A 40 -6.91 2.61 1.86
CA ARG A 40 -7.20 1.85 3.09
C ARG A 40 -6.84 2.64 4.34
N LEU A 41 -5.68 3.29 4.36
CA LEU A 41 -5.27 4.14 5.49
C LEU A 41 -6.23 5.31 5.70
N GLN A 42 -6.74 5.91 4.63
CA GLN A 42 -7.69 7.01 4.69
C GLN A 42 -9.05 6.57 5.26
N ALA A 43 -9.47 5.32 4.99
CA ALA A 43 -10.67 4.75 5.60
C ALA A 43 -10.56 4.64 7.13
N ASP A 44 -9.35 4.37 7.65
CA ASP A 44 -9.08 4.27 9.09
C ASP A 44 -8.76 5.64 9.73
N ASN A 45 -8.22 6.59 8.97
CA ASN A 45 -7.83 7.92 9.44
C ASN A 45 -8.12 9.01 8.39
N ALA A 46 -9.23 9.73 8.57
CA ALA A 46 -9.65 10.82 7.69
C ALA A 46 -8.67 12.00 7.62
N GLY A 47 -7.72 12.10 8.56
CA GLY A 47 -6.64 13.09 8.53
C GLY A 47 -5.57 12.80 7.48
N ILE A 48 -5.55 11.60 6.90
CA ILE A 48 -4.63 11.23 5.81
C ILE A 48 -5.25 11.64 4.48
N GLN A 49 -4.44 12.31 3.67
CA GLN A 49 -4.79 12.76 2.32
C GLN A 49 -3.69 12.33 1.36
N TYR A 50 -4.04 12.06 0.11
CA TYR A 50 -3.08 11.79 -0.96
C TYR A 50 -3.13 12.90 -2.01
N ALA A 51 -1.99 13.19 -2.62
CA ALA A 51 -1.89 14.12 -3.74
C ALA A 51 -1.26 13.39 -4.92
N MET A 52 -1.93 13.42 -6.07
CA MET A 52 -1.33 13.00 -7.33
C MET A 52 -0.65 14.19 -7.99
N PRO A 53 0.60 14.06 -8.45
CA PRO A 53 1.25 15.12 -9.20
C PRO A 53 0.56 15.32 -10.57
N ASP A 54 0.64 16.53 -11.12
CA ASP A 54 0.18 16.82 -12.50
C ASP A 54 1.03 16.09 -13.55
N ALA A 55 2.28 15.76 -13.20
CA ALA A 55 3.13 14.89 -14.00
C ALA A 55 2.63 13.44 -13.96
N SER A 56 2.91 12.67 -15.03
CA SER A 56 2.52 11.27 -15.11
C SER A 56 2.91 10.50 -13.83
N PRO A 57 1.95 9.87 -13.13
CA PRO A 57 2.25 9.11 -11.94
C PRO A 57 3.06 7.86 -12.29
N THR A 58 3.83 7.36 -11.33
CA THR A 58 4.48 6.06 -11.45
C THR A 58 3.42 4.96 -11.53
N PHE A 59 3.47 4.15 -12.59
CA PHE A 59 2.66 2.95 -12.72
C PHE A 59 3.50 1.71 -12.45
N SER A 60 2.94 0.75 -11.71
CA SER A 60 3.54 -0.55 -11.45
C SER A 60 2.48 -1.64 -11.59
N SER A 61 2.89 -2.81 -12.06
CA SER A 61 2.04 -4.01 -12.13
C SER A 61 2.69 -5.13 -11.34
N ASP A 62 1.98 -5.66 -10.34
CA ASP A 62 2.39 -6.85 -9.61
C ASP A 62 1.86 -8.09 -10.36
N ASN A 63 2.76 -8.97 -10.79
CA ASN A 63 2.41 -10.10 -11.66
C ASN A 63 2.67 -11.44 -10.98
N LEU A 64 1.76 -12.40 -11.15
CA LEU A 64 2.01 -13.79 -10.77
C LEU A 64 2.91 -14.46 -11.81
N LEU A 65 3.97 -15.11 -11.33
CA LEU A 65 4.95 -15.81 -12.17
C LEU A 65 5.15 -17.24 -11.65
N VAL A 66 5.39 -18.18 -12.55
CA VAL A 66 5.82 -19.54 -12.21
C VAL A 66 7.35 -19.62 -12.31
N PRO A 67 8.08 -19.86 -11.20
CA PRO A 67 9.52 -19.99 -11.24
C PRO A 67 9.99 -21.17 -12.09
N ARG A 68 11.17 -21.03 -12.69
CA ARG A 68 11.81 -22.14 -13.40
C ARG A 68 12.03 -23.31 -12.44
N ASN A 69 11.67 -24.51 -12.86
CA ASN A 69 11.75 -25.76 -12.08
C ASN A 69 10.79 -25.83 -10.87
N ALA A 70 9.66 -25.13 -10.89
CA ALA A 70 8.63 -25.29 -9.86
C ALA A 70 8.14 -26.76 -9.80
N CYS A 71 8.24 -27.41 -8.64
CA CYS A 71 7.85 -28.82 -8.47
C CYS A 71 6.36 -29.09 -8.81
N HIS A 72 5.52 -28.05 -8.76
CA HIS A 72 4.08 -28.14 -9.00
C HIS A 72 3.59 -27.06 -9.97
N GLN A 73 4.26 -26.92 -11.12
CA GLN A 73 3.91 -25.95 -12.17
C GLN A 73 2.40 -25.91 -12.49
N ARG A 74 1.79 -27.07 -12.77
CA ARG A 74 0.36 -27.14 -13.14
C ARG A 74 -0.57 -26.63 -12.05
N ASN A 75 -0.20 -26.77 -10.77
CA ASN A 75 -1.02 -26.25 -9.68
C ASN A 75 -0.87 -24.72 -9.56
N ALA A 76 0.33 -24.20 -9.80
CA ALA A 76 0.57 -22.75 -9.85
C ALA A 76 -0.22 -22.11 -11.01
N GLU A 77 -0.22 -22.72 -12.19
CA GLU A 77 -1.01 -22.25 -13.35
C GLU A 77 -2.50 -22.23 -13.03
N ARG A 78 -3.05 -23.29 -12.41
CA ARG A 78 -4.46 -23.33 -11.98
C ARG A 78 -4.81 -22.23 -10.97
N LEU A 79 -3.86 -21.85 -10.11
CA LEU A 79 -4.06 -20.74 -9.17
C LEU A 79 -4.07 -19.39 -9.89
N ILE A 80 -3.18 -19.20 -10.87
CA ILE A 80 -3.15 -18.01 -11.72
C ILE A 80 -4.47 -17.88 -12.47
N ASP A 81 -4.94 -18.96 -13.12
CA ASP A 81 -6.22 -19.00 -13.83
C ASP A 81 -7.39 -18.65 -12.90
N HIS A 82 -7.38 -19.12 -11.65
CA HIS A 82 -8.41 -18.81 -10.66
C HIS A 82 -8.51 -17.31 -10.39
N TYR A 83 -7.39 -16.62 -10.19
CA TYR A 83 -7.39 -15.17 -9.94
C TYR A 83 -7.70 -14.33 -11.17
N HIS A 84 -7.57 -14.88 -12.38
CA HIS A 84 -7.99 -14.21 -13.62
C HIS A 84 -9.49 -14.36 -13.93
N GLN A 85 -10.24 -15.15 -13.15
CA GLN A 85 -11.70 -15.20 -13.30
C GLN A 85 -12.31 -13.85 -12.86
N PRO A 86 -13.14 -13.18 -13.68
CA PRO A 86 -13.61 -11.82 -13.39
C PRO A 86 -14.25 -11.63 -12.01
N LYS A 87 -15.04 -12.62 -11.56
CA LYS A 87 -15.67 -12.58 -10.22
C LYS A 87 -14.64 -12.67 -9.08
N VAL A 88 -13.57 -13.45 -9.27
CA VAL A 88 -12.51 -13.63 -8.28
C VAL A 88 -11.62 -12.39 -8.24
N ALA A 89 -11.21 -11.90 -9.41
CA ALA A 89 -10.45 -10.66 -9.56
C ALA A 89 -11.19 -9.47 -8.92
N ALA A 90 -12.48 -9.30 -9.22
CA ALA A 90 -13.30 -8.22 -8.63
C ALA A 90 -13.38 -8.32 -7.11
N ARG A 91 -13.56 -9.53 -6.56
CA ARG A 91 -13.60 -9.75 -5.11
C ARG A 91 -12.26 -9.40 -4.47
N LEU A 92 -11.14 -9.80 -5.09
CA LEU A 92 -9.80 -9.46 -4.60
C LEU A 92 -9.58 -7.95 -4.64
N ALA A 93 -9.82 -7.31 -5.80
CA ALA A 93 -9.68 -5.87 -6.00
C ALA A 93 -10.45 -5.06 -4.95
N ALA A 94 -11.71 -5.42 -4.70
CA ALA A 94 -12.52 -4.78 -3.66
C ALA A 94 -11.95 -4.99 -2.25
N ALA A 95 -11.34 -6.13 -1.95
CA ALA A 95 -10.79 -6.44 -0.64
C ALA A 95 -9.47 -5.70 -0.33
N ILE A 96 -8.65 -5.42 -1.36
CA ILE A 96 -7.32 -4.83 -1.19
C ILE A 96 -7.21 -3.39 -1.71
N SER A 97 -8.24 -2.85 -2.37
CA SER A 97 -8.24 -1.50 -2.96
C SER A 97 -7.21 -1.29 -4.09
N TYR A 98 -6.89 -2.36 -4.83
CA TYR A 98 -6.07 -2.31 -6.04
C TYR A 98 -6.87 -2.76 -7.25
N ALA A 99 -6.50 -2.27 -8.44
CA ALA A 99 -7.06 -2.76 -9.68
C ALA A 99 -6.70 -4.24 -9.90
N GLY A 100 -7.68 -5.03 -10.36
CA GLY A 100 -7.47 -6.41 -10.79
C GLY A 100 -7.22 -6.50 -12.30
N PRO A 101 -6.79 -7.69 -12.79
CA PRO A 101 -6.73 -7.99 -14.22
C PRO A 101 -8.12 -8.03 -14.87
#